data_AF-A0A7W5UTZ4-F1
#
_entry.id   AF-A0A7W5UTZ4-F1
#
_cell.length_a   1.000
_cell.length_b   1.000
_cell.length_c   1.000
_cell.angle_alpha   90.00
_cell.angle_beta   90.00
_cell.angle_gamma   90.00
#
_symmetry.space_group_name_H-M   'P 1'
#
loop_
_entity.id
_entity.type
_entity.pdbx_description
1 polymer ?
#
loop_
_entity_poly.entity_id
_entity_poly.type
_entity_poly.pdbx_seq_one_letter_code
_entity_poly.pdbx_strand_id
1 'polypeptide(L)'
;FLEIVEAVEGRQRTFVCSNIRANNPCRPKDYCESRPCAVARIMWEADEAWRAKLGSVKLSDLVGVLSKEIPPELWKSSFEWVLERAG
;
A
#
# COMPACT_ATOMS: atom_id res chain seq x y z
N PHE A 1 -5.49 -8.38 0.04
CA PHE A 1 -4.80 -7.71 1.15
C PHE A 1 -4.82 -6.21 0.95
N LEU A 2 -4.54 -5.74 -0.27
CA LEU A 2 -4.64 -4.32 -0.65
C LEU A 2 -5.98 -3.67 -0.25
N GLU A 3 -7.11 -4.36 -0.43
CA GLU A 3 -8.44 -3.81 -0.06
C GLU A 3 -8.54 -3.41 1.41
N ILE A 4 -7.99 -4.21 2.32
CA ILE A 4 -7.98 -3.92 3.77
C ILE A 4 -7.10 -2.69 4.03
N VAL A 5 -5.91 -2.66 3.42
CA VAL A 5 -4.98 -1.53 3.55
C VAL A 5 -5.62 -0.24 3.03
N GLU A 6 -6.22 -0.26 1.84
CA GLU A 6 -6.87 0.91 1.25
C GLU A 6 -8.11 1.36 2.03
N ALA A 7 -8.82 0.45 2.69
CA ALA A 7 -9.97 0.79 3.53
C ALA A 7 -9.56 1.51 4.83
N VAL A 8 -8.39 1.18 5.39
CA VAL A 8 -7.89 1.76 6.65
C VAL A 8 -7.01 3.00 6.40
N GLU A 9 -6.03 2.88 5.50
CA GLU A 9 -4.99 3.88 5.24
C GLU A 9 -5.36 4.85 4.10
N GLY A 10 -6.39 4.52 3.32
CA GLY A 10 -6.80 5.29 2.15
C GLY A 10 -6.09 4.89 0.86
N ARG A 11 -6.51 5.53 -0.24
CA ARG A 11 -6.15 5.14 -1.63
C ARG A 11 -5.09 6.04 -2.27
N GLN A 12 -4.62 7.07 -1.56
CA GLN A 12 -3.66 8.01 -2.10
C GLN A 12 -2.32 7.31 -2.40
N ARG A 13 -1.62 7.75 -3.44
CA ARG A 13 -0.23 7.30 -3.70
C ARG A 13 0.68 7.77 -2.57
N THR A 14 1.66 6.95 -2.25
CA THR A 14 2.72 7.27 -1.27
C THR A 14 3.51 8.53 -1.64
N PHE A 15 3.64 8.83 -2.94
CA PHE A 15 4.31 10.04 -3.43
C PHE A 15 3.38 10.94 -4.24
N VAL A 16 3.28 12.21 -3.81
CA VAL A 16 2.59 13.28 -4.54
C VAL A 16 3.61 14.30 -5.06
N CYS A 17 3.68 14.45 -6.38
CA CYS A 17 4.57 15.44 -6.99
C CYS A 17 4.00 16.86 -6.83
N SER A 18 4.73 17.73 -6.15
CA SER A 18 4.39 19.16 -6.00
C SER A 18 5.00 20.06 -7.10
N ASN A 19 5.48 19.48 -8.21
CA ASN A 19 6.07 20.20 -9.34
C ASN A 19 7.26 21.13 -8.99
N ILE A 20 8.10 20.77 -8.03
CA ILE A 20 9.25 21.59 -7.59
C ILE A 20 10.24 21.97 -8.72
N ARG A 21 10.27 21.23 -9.83
CA ARG A 21 11.09 21.55 -11.02
C ARG A 21 10.72 22.90 -11.66
N ALA A 22 9.51 23.41 -11.39
CA ALA A 22 9.09 24.74 -11.83
C ALA A 22 9.89 25.87 -11.14
N ASN A 23 10.48 25.60 -9.97
CA ASN A 23 11.30 26.55 -9.23
C ASN A 23 12.76 26.61 -9.71
N ASN A 24 13.10 25.95 -10.83
CA ASN A 24 14.46 25.95 -11.35
C ASN A 24 14.78 27.31 -12.02
N PRO A 25 15.75 28.10 -11.49
CA PRO A 25 16.08 29.41 -12.04
C PRO A 25 16.69 29.36 -13.46
N CYS A 26 17.18 28.20 -13.88
CA CYS A 26 17.75 27.98 -15.20
C CYS A 26 16.70 27.56 -16.26
N ARG A 27 15.42 27.43 -15.87
CA ARG A 27 14.34 26.98 -16.76
C ARG A 27 13.90 28.15 -17.67
N PRO A 28 13.90 27.99 -19.01
CA PRO A 28 13.34 29.00 -19.91
C PRO A 28 11.87 29.27 -19.61
N LYS A 29 11.43 30.52 -19.80
CA LYS A 29 10.04 30.95 -19.49
C LYS A 29 8.98 30.20 -20.30
N ASP A 30 9.31 29.82 -21.53
CA ASP A 30 8.48 29.10 -22.48
C ASP A 30 8.69 27.58 -22.45
N TYR A 31 9.57 27.09 -21.58
CA TYR A 31 9.82 25.65 -21.48
C TYR A 31 8.59 24.92 -20.93
N CYS A 32 7.97 24.11 -21.77
CA CYS A 32 6.85 23.24 -21.41
C CYS A 32 7.35 21.80 -21.29
N GLU A 33 7.02 21.14 -20.18
CA GLU A 33 7.41 19.75 -20.03
C GLU A 33 6.47 18.84 -20.81
N SER A 34 7.04 18.04 -21.71
CA SER A 34 6.29 17.07 -22.52
C SER A 34 5.82 15.84 -21.73
N ARG A 35 6.29 15.66 -20.49
CA ARG A 35 6.02 14.48 -19.65
C ARG A 35 5.94 14.85 -18.16
N PRO A 36 5.26 14.02 -17.33
CA PRO A 36 5.35 14.10 -15.88
C PRO A 36 6.80 14.08 -15.39
N CYS A 37 7.06 14.62 -14.20
CA CYS A 37 8.39 14.61 -13.58
C CYS A 37 9.00 13.19 -13.58
N ALA A 38 10.28 13.05 -13.95
CA ALA A 38 10.94 11.75 -14.00
C ALA A 38 10.96 11.06 -12.63
N VAL A 39 11.21 11.82 -11.56
CA VAL A 39 11.11 11.33 -10.18
C VAL A 39 9.70 10.86 -9.87
N ALA A 40 8.67 11.64 -10.26
CA ALA A 40 7.28 11.24 -10.03
C ALA A 40 6.95 9.91 -10.71
N ARG A 41 7.37 9.70 -11.97
CA ARG A 41 7.14 8.43 -12.68
C ARG A 41 7.77 7.24 -11.96
N ILE A 42 9.02 7.36 -11.53
CA ILE A 42 9.71 6.30 -10.77
C ILE A 42 8.97 5.98 -9.47
N MET A 43 8.58 7.01 -8.72
CA MET A 43 7.85 6.83 -7.47
C MET A 43 6.46 6.21 -7.69
N TRP A 44 5.80 6.57 -8.80
CA TRP A 44 4.52 6.02 -9.20
C TRP A 44 4.60 4.56 -9.62
N GLU A 45 5.65 4.18 -10.36
CA GLU A 45 5.93 2.78 -10.70
C GLU A 45 6.18 1.94 -9.45
N ALA A 46 6.90 2.48 -8.45
CA ALA A 46 7.12 1.80 -7.17
C ALA A 46 5.82 1.60 -6.38
N ASP A 47 4.95 2.62 -6.31
CA ASP A 47 3.64 2.54 -5.68
C ASP A 47 2.76 1.47 -6.36
N GLU A 48 2.78 1.43 -7.69
CA GLU A 48 2.05 0.43 -8.49
C GLU A 48 2.56 -1.00 -8.24
N ALA A 49 3.88 -1.19 -8.16
CA ALA A 49 4.47 -2.49 -7.84
C ALA A 49 4.08 -2.97 -6.44
N TRP A 50 4.08 -2.07 -5.45
CA TRP A 50 3.64 -2.37 -4.09
C TRP A 50 2.15 -2.74 -4.05
N ARG A 51 1.29 -1.97 -4.72
CA ARG A 51 -0.15 -2.28 -4.83
C ARG A 51 -0.39 -3.61 -5.52
N ALA A 52 0.31 -3.89 -6.63
CA ALA A 52 0.20 -5.15 -7.34
C ALA A 52 0.55 -6.33 -6.44
N LYS A 53 1.62 -6.21 -5.63
CA LYS A 53 1.98 -7.25 -4.66
C LYS A 53 0.87 -7.47 -3.63
N LEU A 54 0.38 -6.42 -2.97
CA LEU A 54 -0.67 -6.55 -1.96
C LEU A 54 -2.04 -6.98 -2.54
N GLY A 55 -2.30 -6.63 -3.80
CA GLY A 55 -3.48 -7.06 -4.54
C GLY A 55 -3.45 -8.55 -4.87
N SER A 56 -2.25 -9.11 -5.07
CA SER A 56 -2.07 -10.54 -5.35
C SER A 56 -2.28 -11.46 -4.14
N VAL A 57 -2.26 -10.92 -2.91
CA VAL A 57 -2.35 -11.71 -1.67
C VAL A 57 -3.79 -11.67 -1.12
N LYS A 58 -4.38 -12.82 -0.84
CA LYS A 58 -5.69 -12.94 -0.19
C LYS A 58 -5.54 -12.98 1.33
N LEU A 59 -6.59 -12.60 2.05
CA LEU A 59 -6.61 -12.77 3.52
C LEU A 59 -6.52 -14.26 3.91
N SER A 60 -7.09 -15.17 3.10
CA SER A 60 -6.97 -16.61 3.30
C SER A 60 -5.53 -17.12 3.22
N ASP A 61 -4.67 -16.46 2.45
CA ASP A 61 -3.26 -16.86 2.35
C ASP A 61 -2.55 -16.61 3.69
N LEU A 62 -2.85 -15.49 4.35
CA LEU A 62 -2.40 -15.22 5.71
C LEU A 62 -2.94 -16.28 6.69
N VAL A 63 -4.22 -16.63 6.62
CA VAL A 63 -4.79 -17.68 7.47
C VAL A 63 -4.03 -19.01 7.30
N GLY A 64 -3.67 -19.35 6.07
CA GLY A 64 -2.86 -20.53 5.77
C GLY A 64 -1.45 -20.49 6.37
N VAL A 65 -0.80 -19.31 6.39
CA VAL A 65 0.49 -19.11 7.07
C VAL A 65 0.32 -19.29 8.58
N LEU A 66 -0.64 -18.58 9.18
CA LEU A 66 -0.89 -18.62 10.62
C LEU A 66 -1.23 -20.03 11.11
N SER A 67 -1.99 -20.81 10.34
CA SER A 67 -2.31 -22.20 10.71
C SER A 67 -1.09 -23.13 10.81
N LYS A 68 0.03 -22.76 10.17
CA LYS A 68 1.29 -23.53 10.21
C LYS A 68 2.24 -23.02 11.30
N GLU A 69 2.19 -21.73 11.59
CA GLU A 69 3.11 -21.06 12.51
C GLU A 69 2.56 -20.96 13.93
N ILE A 70 1.24 -20.99 14.10
CA ILE A 70 0.57 -20.86 15.40
C ILE A 70 0.06 -22.22 15.86
N PRO A 71 0.39 -22.64 17.10
CA PRO A 71 -0.16 -23.86 17.67
C PRO A 71 -1.70 -23.85 17.74
N PRO A 72 -2.38 -24.97 17.42
CA PRO A 72 -3.85 -25.02 17.34
C PRO A 72 -4.57 -24.60 18.63
N GLU A 73 -3.99 -24.89 19.78
CA GLU A 73 -4.50 -24.54 21.10
C GLU A 73 -4.51 -23.02 21.33
N LEU A 74 -3.46 -22.31 20.88
CA LEU A 74 -3.39 -20.85 20.99
C LEU A 74 -4.41 -20.18 20.07
N TRP A 75 -4.62 -20.75 18.89
CA TRP A 75 -5.67 -20.30 17.97
C TRP A 75 -7.06 -20.52 18.60
N LYS A 76 -7.33 -21.70 19.16
CA LYS A 76 -8.59 -21.96 19.87
C LYS A 76 -8.84 -20.96 20.99
N SER A 77 -7.87 -20.73 21.87
CA SER A 77 -8.03 -19.79 22.99
C SER A 77 -8.26 -18.35 22.52
N SER A 78 -7.60 -17.92 21.43
CA SER A 78 -7.82 -16.58 20.87
C SER A 78 -9.24 -16.43 20.32
N PHE A 79 -9.77 -17.47 19.65
CA PHE A 79 -11.13 -17.47 19.13
C PHE A 79 -12.19 -17.43 20.24
N GLU A 80 -12.02 -18.28 21.27
CA GLU A 80 -12.91 -18.29 22.45
C GLU A 80 -12.92 -16.93 23.15
N TRP A 81 -11.74 -16.32 23.36
CA TRP A 81 -11.60 -15.00 23.96
C TRP A 81 -12.33 -13.90 23.18
N VAL A 82 -12.28 -13.93 21.83
CA VAL A 82 -13.02 -12.98 20.98
C VAL A 82 -14.53 -13.21 21.11
N LEU A 83 -14.99 -14.47 21.04
CA LEU A 83 -16.42 -14.79 21.10
C LEU A 83 -17.07 -14.37 22.41
N GLU A 84 -16.40 -14.57 23.55
CA GLU A 84 -16.88 -14.09 24.86
C GLU A 84 -17.17 -12.58 24.89
N ARG A 85 -16.58 -11.80 23.97
CA ARG A 85 -16.65 -10.33 23.90
C ARG A 85 -17.42 -9.82 22.70
N ALA A 86 -17.86 -10.70 21.81
CA ALA A 86 -18.54 -10.32 20.57
C ALA A 86 -20.03 -9.93 20.78
N GLY A 87 -20.57 -10.11 21.99
CA GLY A 87 -21.96 -9.78 22.34
C GLY A 87 -22.80 -11.02 22.59
#